data_AF-A0A3V3WAR1-F1
#
_entry.id   AF-A0A3V3WAR1-F1
#
_cell.length_a   1.000
_cell.length_b   1.000
_cell.length_c   1.000
_cell.angle_alpha   90.00
_cell.angle_beta   90.00
_cell.angle_gamma   90.00
#
_symmetry.space_group_name_H-M   'P 1'
#
loop_
_entity.id
_entity.type
_entity.pdbx_description
1 polymer ?
#
loop_
_entity_poly.entity_id
_entity_poly.type
_entity_poly.pdbx_seq_one_letter_code
_entity_poly.pdbx_strand_id
1 'polypeptide(L)'
;MDELQKVDDWLTALLANLEPAARNRMMRQLAQELRRAQQQNIRMQRNPDGSSYEPRRVTARSKKGRIKRQMFAKLRTAKYLKTAASTDSASVQFEGKVQRIARVHHYGLRDRVSRKGPEVRYAERRLLGVNDEVGSVTHDILFHWLSV
;
A
#
# COMPACT_ATOMS: atom_id res chain seq x y z
N MET A 1 14.64 27.42 -37.29
CA MET A 1 15.03 28.16 -36.05
C MET A 1 13.92 28.08 -35.02
N ASP A 2 12.68 28.49 -35.33
CA ASP A 2 11.54 28.42 -34.39
C ASP A 2 11.21 26.98 -33.92
N GLU A 3 11.26 25.99 -34.80
CA GLU A 3 11.03 24.59 -34.42
C GLU A 3 12.12 24.00 -33.52
N LEU A 4 13.39 24.40 -33.71
CA LEU A 4 14.49 23.97 -32.85
C LEU A 4 14.37 24.57 -31.44
N GLN A 5 13.96 25.84 -31.35
CA GLN A 5 13.72 26.49 -30.06
C GLN A 5 12.60 25.78 -29.27
N LYS A 6 11.51 25.38 -29.94
CA LYS A 6 10.42 24.62 -29.30
C LYS A 6 10.89 23.28 -28.75
N VAL A 7 11.79 22.60 -29.46
CA VAL A 7 12.38 21.34 -29.00
C VAL A 7 13.29 21.59 -27.79
N ASP A 8 14.12 22.63 -27.81
CA ASP A 8 15.00 22.98 -26.69
C ASP A 8 14.22 23.37 -25.43
N ASP A 9 13.14 24.14 -25.58
CA ASP A 9 12.27 24.52 -24.47
C ASP A 9 11.58 23.29 -23.87
N TRP A 10 11.10 22.38 -24.72
CA TRP A 10 10.49 21.11 -24.29
C TRP A 10 11.50 20.19 -23.57
N LEU A 11 12.70 20.03 -24.11
CA LEU A 11 13.77 19.24 -23.48
C LEU A 11 14.20 19.84 -22.14
N THR A 12 14.30 21.17 -22.05
CA THR A 12 14.66 21.88 -20.82
C THR A 12 13.64 21.60 -19.71
N ALA A 13 12.36 21.68 -20.05
CA ALA A 13 11.28 21.41 -19.11
C ALA A 13 11.21 19.92 -18.71
N LEU A 14 11.50 19.00 -19.62
CA LEU A 14 11.62 17.57 -19.31
C LEU A 14 12.78 17.30 -18.33
N LEU A 15 13.94 17.90 -18.56
CA LEU A 15 15.09 17.80 -17.65
C LEU A 15 14.75 18.34 -16.25
N ALA A 16 14.03 19.46 -16.17
CA ALA A 16 13.58 20.03 -14.89
C ALA A 16 12.68 19.06 -14.10
N ASN A 17 11.80 18.30 -14.77
CA ASN A 17 10.97 17.27 -14.11
C ASN A 17 11.78 16.03 -13.66
N LEU A 18 12.95 15.81 -14.26
CA LEU A 18 13.88 14.75 -13.88
C LEU A 18 14.87 15.17 -12.77
N GLU A 19 14.87 16.43 -12.34
CA GLU A 19 15.72 16.89 -11.24
C GLU A 19 15.37 16.19 -9.91
N PRO A 20 16.34 16.05 -8.98
CA PRO A 20 16.13 15.37 -7.71
C PRO A 20 14.94 15.90 -6.89
N ALA A 21 14.72 17.22 -6.90
CA ALA A 21 13.61 17.84 -6.17
C ALA A 21 12.24 17.47 -6.77
N ALA A 22 12.12 17.51 -8.11
CA ALA A 22 10.91 17.09 -8.81
C ALA A 22 10.65 15.59 -8.63
N ARG A 23 11.68 14.75 -8.81
CA ARG A 23 11.59 13.30 -8.58
C ARG A 23 11.15 12.95 -7.16
N ASN A 24 11.67 13.62 -6.14
CA ASN A 24 11.25 13.38 -4.75
C ASN A 24 9.78 13.77 -4.53
N ARG A 25 9.30 14.87 -5.14
CA ARG A 25 7.87 15.24 -5.10
C ARG A 25 6.99 14.19 -5.78
N MET A 26 7.39 13.74 -6.97
CA MET A 26 6.72 12.66 -7.71
C MET A 26 6.65 11.37 -6.87
N MET A 27 7.77 10.92 -6.30
CA MET A 27 7.82 9.70 -5.48
C MET A 27 7.00 9.82 -4.19
N ARG A 28 6.93 11.01 -3.59
CA ARG A 28 6.05 11.27 -2.43
C ARG A 28 4.57 11.16 -2.82
N GLN A 29 4.18 11.73 -3.96
CA GLN A 29 2.81 11.59 -4.48
C GLN A 29 2.49 10.12 -4.75
N LEU A 30 3.37 9.40 -5.45
CA LEU A 30 3.23 7.98 -5.71
C LEU A 30 3.05 7.18 -4.42
N ALA A 31 3.92 7.37 -3.41
CA ALA A 31 3.80 6.65 -2.14
C ALA A 31 2.46 6.92 -1.43
N GLN A 32 1.92 8.14 -1.53
CA GLN A 32 0.63 8.49 -0.96
C GLN A 32 -0.53 7.78 -1.67
N GLU A 33 -0.54 7.75 -3.00
CA GLU A 33 -1.58 7.06 -3.76
C GLU A 33 -1.49 5.54 -3.60
N LEU A 34 -0.27 4.98 -3.60
CA LEU A 34 -0.05 3.57 -3.25
C LEU A 34 -0.66 3.25 -1.88
N ARG A 35 -0.42 4.09 -0.86
CA ARG A 35 -1.02 3.87 0.47
C ARG A 35 -2.54 3.90 0.40
N ARG A 36 -3.14 4.84 -0.33
CA ARG A 36 -4.60 4.94 -0.47
C ARG A 36 -5.18 3.67 -1.09
N ALA A 37 -4.59 3.15 -2.17
CA ALA A 37 -5.02 1.90 -2.78
C ALA A 37 -4.97 0.73 -1.78
N GLN A 38 -3.84 0.57 -1.05
CA GLN A 38 -3.75 -0.48 -0.02
C GLN A 38 -4.75 -0.29 1.13
N GLN A 39 -5.01 0.95 1.55
CA GLN A 39 -6.04 1.24 2.55
C GLN A 39 -7.43 0.84 2.09
N GLN A 40 -7.75 1.09 0.82
CA GLN A 40 -9.02 0.71 0.22
C GLN A 40 -9.15 -0.81 0.13
N ASN A 41 -8.13 -1.53 -0.32
CA ASN A 41 -8.12 -3.00 -0.35
C ASN A 41 -8.35 -3.60 1.04
N ILE A 42 -7.63 -3.13 2.07
CA ILE A 42 -7.83 -3.58 3.45
C ILE A 42 -9.22 -3.19 3.96
N ARG A 43 -9.76 -2.05 3.55
CA ARG A 43 -11.14 -1.62 3.90
C ARG A 43 -12.19 -2.51 3.27
N MET A 44 -12.01 -2.91 2.02
CA MET A 44 -12.89 -3.82 1.30
C MET A 44 -12.71 -5.29 1.71
N GLN A 45 -11.67 -5.59 2.52
CA GLN A 45 -11.27 -6.96 2.88
C GLN A 45 -10.96 -7.81 1.64
N ARG A 46 -10.17 -7.27 0.71
CA ARG A 46 -9.79 -7.94 -0.54
C ARG A 46 -8.28 -8.15 -0.64
N ASN A 47 -7.91 -9.27 -1.25
CA ASN A 47 -6.55 -9.53 -1.72
C ASN A 47 -6.26 -8.73 -3.01
N PRO A 48 -4.99 -8.59 -3.41
CA PRO A 48 -4.61 -7.91 -4.65
C PRO A 48 -5.23 -8.51 -5.91
N ASP A 49 -5.48 -9.82 -5.92
CA ASP A 49 -6.16 -10.53 -7.02
C ASP A 49 -7.69 -10.31 -7.06
N GLY A 50 -8.23 -9.47 -6.15
CA GLY A 50 -9.65 -9.18 -6.04
C GLY A 50 -10.45 -10.17 -5.19
N SER A 51 -9.88 -11.30 -4.80
CA SER A 51 -10.55 -12.27 -3.94
C SER A 51 -10.83 -11.70 -2.54
N SER A 52 -11.91 -12.13 -1.89
CA SER A 52 -12.21 -11.70 -0.52
C SER A 52 -11.28 -12.38 0.49
N TYR A 53 -10.89 -11.66 1.54
CA TYR A 53 -10.18 -12.27 2.66
C TYR A 53 -11.01 -13.36 3.31
N GLU A 54 -10.33 -14.42 3.76
CA GLU A 54 -10.98 -15.43 4.56
C GLU A 54 -11.58 -14.80 5.84
N PRO A 55 -12.85 -15.08 6.16
CA PRO A 55 -13.48 -14.55 7.37
C PRO A 55 -12.72 -14.89 8.65
N ARG A 56 -12.89 -14.07 9.69
CA ARG A 56 -12.33 -14.38 11.01
C ARG A 56 -13.01 -15.65 11.55
N ARG A 57 -12.22 -16.62 12.02
CA ARG A 57 -12.76 -17.80 12.71
C ARG A 57 -13.57 -17.39 13.94
N VAL A 58 -14.85 -17.74 13.96
CA VAL A 58 -15.76 -17.54 15.10
C VAL A 58 -15.95 -18.90 15.76
N THR A 59 -15.66 -19.00 17.06
CA THR A 59 -15.89 -20.24 17.83
C THR A 59 -17.27 -20.22 18.46
N ALA A 60 -17.81 -21.39 18.82
CA ALA A 60 -19.10 -21.51 19.52
C ALA A 60 -19.19 -20.68 20.83
N ARG A 61 -18.04 -20.37 21.45
CA ARG A 61 -17.95 -19.51 22.64
C ARG A 61 -18.04 -18.01 22.33
N SER A 62 -18.09 -17.62 21.06
CA SER A 62 -18.08 -16.22 20.64
C SER A 62 -19.48 -15.62 20.73
N LYS A 63 -19.66 -14.62 21.60
CA LYS A 63 -20.93 -13.89 21.71
C LYS A 63 -21.23 -13.08 20.44
N LYS A 64 -22.47 -13.18 19.93
CA LYS A 64 -22.97 -12.36 18.82
C LYS A 64 -22.77 -10.87 19.14
N GLY A 65 -22.29 -10.09 18.17
CA GLY A 65 -22.04 -8.65 18.33
C GLY A 65 -20.73 -8.26 19.05
N ARG A 66 -19.93 -9.21 19.54
CA ARG A 66 -18.62 -8.91 20.16
C ARG A 66 -17.60 -8.36 19.16
N ILE A 67 -17.66 -8.82 17.91
CA ILE A 67 -16.81 -8.33 16.82
C ILE A 67 -17.54 -7.18 16.13
N LYS A 68 -17.17 -5.94 16.47
CA LYS A 68 -17.81 -4.71 15.93
C LYS A 68 -17.04 -4.07 14.77
N ARG A 69 -15.78 -4.48 14.55
CA ARG A 69 -14.88 -3.88 13.56
C ARG A 69 -14.39 -4.95 12.60
N GLN A 70 -14.29 -4.58 11.33
CA GLN A 70 -13.59 -5.36 10.31
C GLN A 70 -12.14 -5.64 10.71
N MET A 71 -11.56 -6.71 10.17
CA MET A 71 -10.15 -7.03 10.42
C MET A 71 -9.26 -5.89 9.91
N PHE A 72 -8.12 -5.69 10.59
CA PHE A 72 -7.10 -4.72 10.19
C PHE A 72 -7.56 -3.24 10.11
N ALA A 73 -8.74 -2.90 10.63
CA ALA A 73 -9.26 -1.54 10.60
C ALA A 73 -8.31 -0.50 11.26
N LYS A 74 -7.58 -0.89 12.31
CA LYS A 74 -6.51 -0.05 12.89
C LYS A 74 -5.25 -0.07 12.02
N LEU A 75 -4.81 -1.25 11.59
CA LEU A 75 -3.60 -1.47 10.80
C LEU A 75 -3.58 -0.64 9.51
N ARG A 76 -4.72 -0.42 8.85
CA ARG A 76 -4.80 0.43 7.64
C ARG A 76 -4.61 1.92 7.91
N THR A 77 -4.72 2.41 9.14
CA THR A 77 -4.63 3.87 9.42
C THR A 77 -3.21 4.41 9.18
N ALA A 78 -3.09 5.70 8.91
CA ALA A 78 -1.78 6.36 8.73
C ALA A 78 -0.88 6.32 9.98
N LYS A 79 -1.44 5.96 11.15
CA LYS A 79 -0.66 5.65 12.35
C LYS A 79 0.25 4.45 12.11
N TYR A 80 -0.25 3.42 11.42
CA TYR A 80 0.39 2.12 11.30
C TYR A 80 0.83 1.76 9.88
N LEU A 81 0.21 2.33 8.84
CA LEU A 81 0.59 2.17 7.44
C LEU A 81 1.29 3.44 6.97
N LYS A 82 2.62 3.37 6.92
CA LYS A 82 3.52 4.48 6.62
C LYS A 82 3.94 4.47 5.16
N THR A 83 4.24 5.66 4.67
CA THR A 83 4.86 5.89 3.37
C THR A 83 6.30 6.34 3.57
N ALA A 84 7.20 5.94 2.70
CA ALA A 84 8.54 6.52 2.59
C ALA A 84 8.84 6.77 1.11
N ALA A 85 9.54 7.86 0.83
CA ALA A 85 9.91 8.25 -0.53
C ALA A 85 11.32 8.85 -0.54
N SER A 86 12.08 8.53 -1.57
CA SER A 86 13.35 9.15 -1.95
C SER A 86 13.28 9.60 -3.40
N THR A 87 14.38 10.10 -3.95
CA THR A 87 14.54 10.37 -5.38
C THR A 87 14.30 9.13 -6.26
N ASP A 88 14.59 7.95 -5.72
CA ASP A 88 14.67 6.68 -6.47
C ASP A 88 13.65 5.64 -6.00
N SER A 89 12.84 5.95 -4.99
CA SER A 89 11.91 4.97 -4.44
C SER A 89 10.66 5.61 -3.84
N ALA A 90 9.54 4.89 -3.96
CA ALA A 90 8.31 5.14 -3.25
C ALA A 90 7.87 3.82 -2.60
N SER A 91 7.54 3.83 -1.31
CA SER A 91 7.18 2.61 -0.59
C SER A 91 6.06 2.84 0.42
N VAL A 92 5.32 1.75 0.67
CA VAL A 92 4.27 1.67 1.68
C VAL A 92 4.59 0.49 2.58
N GLN A 93 4.65 0.72 3.89
CA GLN A 93 5.04 -0.29 4.85
C GLN A 93 4.28 -0.17 6.16
N PHE A 94 4.16 -1.28 6.88
CA PHE A 94 3.66 -1.26 8.24
C PHE A 94 4.74 -0.78 9.23
N GLU A 95 4.33 -0.04 10.25
CA GLU A 95 5.19 0.39 11.36
C GLU A 95 5.65 -0.81 12.21
N GLY A 96 6.89 -0.77 12.72
CA GLY A 96 7.56 -1.91 13.37
C GLY A 96 6.73 -2.68 14.40
N LYS A 97 6.01 -1.98 15.29
CA LYS A 97 5.19 -2.62 16.35
C LYS A 97 4.07 -3.52 15.79
N VAL A 98 3.64 -3.30 14.56
CA VAL A 98 2.53 -4.04 13.93
C VAL A 98 2.95 -4.87 12.72
N GLN A 99 4.21 -4.76 12.27
CA GLN A 99 4.76 -5.57 11.16
C GLN A 99 4.61 -7.06 11.39
N ARG A 100 4.83 -7.53 12.62
CA ARG A 100 4.68 -8.95 12.97
C ARG A 100 3.27 -9.46 12.65
N ILE A 101 2.24 -8.74 13.09
CA ILE A 101 0.83 -9.10 12.84
C ILE A 101 0.56 -9.06 11.34
N ALA A 102 1.00 -7.98 10.67
CA ALA A 102 0.81 -7.85 9.23
C ALA A 102 1.46 -9.01 8.46
N ARG A 103 2.70 -9.38 8.80
CA ARG A 103 3.45 -10.48 8.18
C ARG A 103 2.77 -11.84 8.39
N VAL A 104 2.32 -12.12 9.61
CA VAL A 104 1.62 -13.36 9.94
C VAL A 104 0.39 -13.54 9.06
N HIS A 105 -0.43 -12.50 8.93
CA HIS A 105 -1.61 -12.58 8.09
C HIS A 105 -1.29 -12.53 6.59
N HIS A 106 -0.31 -11.71 6.19
CA HIS A 106 0.08 -11.55 4.79
C HIS A 106 0.59 -12.86 4.17
N TYR A 107 1.36 -13.66 4.92
CA TYR A 107 1.91 -14.92 4.43
C TYR A 107 1.25 -16.18 5.03
N GLY A 108 0.17 -16.02 5.81
CA GLY A 108 -0.52 -17.16 6.44
C GLY A 108 0.36 -17.97 7.42
N LEU A 109 1.17 -17.26 8.21
CA LEU A 109 2.12 -17.88 9.15
C LEU A 109 1.43 -18.39 10.42
N ARG A 110 2.20 -19.12 11.23
CA ARG A 110 1.81 -19.53 12.58
C ARG A 110 2.08 -18.41 13.58
N ASP A 111 1.14 -18.18 14.48
CA ASP A 111 1.32 -17.26 15.60
C ASP A 111 0.44 -17.65 16.80
N ARG A 112 0.84 -17.23 18.00
CA ARG A 112 0.10 -17.42 19.24
C ARG A 112 -1.10 -16.48 19.32
N VAL A 113 -2.26 -17.02 19.71
CA VAL A 113 -3.50 -16.24 19.87
C VAL A 113 -3.44 -15.30 21.09
N SER A 114 -2.67 -15.66 22.11
CA SER A 114 -2.39 -14.84 23.29
C SER A 114 -1.00 -15.18 23.85
N ARG A 115 -0.46 -14.37 24.77
CA ARG A 115 0.92 -14.52 25.31
C ARG A 115 1.23 -15.95 25.80
N LYS A 116 0.25 -16.66 26.37
CA LYS A 116 0.36 -18.06 26.82
C LYS A 116 -0.65 -18.98 26.11
N GLY A 117 -1.16 -18.55 24.96
CA GLY A 117 -2.20 -19.24 24.21
C GLY A 117 -1.65 -20.27 23.22
N PRO A 118 -2.55 -21.04 22.60
CA PRO A 118 -2.19 -21.96 21.53
C PRO A 118 -1.63 -21.19 20.33
N GLU A 119 -0.71 -21.85 19.63
CA GLU A 119 -0.25 -21.42 18.32
C GLU A 119 -1.19 -21.95 17.26
N VAL A 120 -1.57 -21.08 16.32
CA VAL A 120 -2.45 -21.43 15.21
C VAL A 120 -1.88 -20.92 13.90
N ARG A 121 -2.13 -21.64 12.81
CA ARG A 121 -1.87 -21.14 11.46
C ARG A 121 -2.98 -20.17 11.06
N TYR A 122 -2.59 -18.99 10.61
CA TYR A 122 -3.53 -18.00 10.09
C TYR A 122 -3.73 -18.20 8.59
N ALA A 123 -4.95 -17.95 8.11
CA ALA A 123 -5.19 -17.86 6.68
C ALA A 123 -4.47 -16.65 6.06
N GLU A 124 -3.99 -16.83 4.84
CA GLU A 124 -3.34 -15.80 4.04
C GLU A 124 -4.34 -14.67 3.71
N ARG A 125 -3.94 -13.43 3.97
CA ARG A 125 -4.68 -12.20 3.67
C ARG A 125 -3.65 -11.17 3.23
N ARG A 126 -3.44 -11.05 1.93
CA ARG A 126 -2.41 -10.18 1.35
C ARG A 126 -2.78 -8.72 1.57
N LEU A 127 -2.26 -8.15 2.66
CA LEU A 127 -2.54 -6.79 3.10
C LEU A 127 -1.91 -5.71 2.21
N LEU A 128 -0.82 -6.06 1.53
CA LEU A 128 -0.12 -5.20 0.58
C LEU A 128 0.06 -6.03 -0.69
N GLY A 129 -0.01 -5.39 -1.85
CA GLY A 129 0.33 -6.03 -3.10
C GLY A 129 0.05 -5.17 -4.32
N VAL A 130 0.58 -5.60 -5.45
CA VAL A 130 0.35 -4.96 -6.74
C VAL A 130 -0.88 -5.60 -7.38
N ASN A 131 -1.78 -4.76 -7.88
CA ASN A 131 -2.95 -5.13 -8.68
C ASN A 131 -3.10 -4.11 -9.82
N ASP A 132 -4.09 -4.27 -10.68
CA ASP A 132 -4.29 -3.41 -11.85
C ASP A 132 -4.50 -1.94 -11.48
N GLU A 133 -5.18 -1.66 -10.36
CA GLU A 133 -5.36 -0.30 -9.84
C GLU A 133 -4.03 0.33 -9.44
N VAL A 134 -3.22 -0.38 -8.65
CA VAL A 134 -1.87 0.06 -8.26
C VAL A 134 -0.97 0.24 -9.48
N GLY A 135 -1.05 -0.67 -10.44
CA GLY A 135 -0.35 -0.57 -11.71
C GLY A 135 -0.75 0.71 -12.46
N SER A 136 -2.05 0.93 -12.65
CA SER A 136 -2.58 2.09 -13.38
C SER A 136 -2.17 3.40 -12.70
N VAL A 137 -2.41 3.53 -11.40
CA VAL A 137 -2.02 4.72 -10.62
C VAL A 137 -0.52 5.00 -10.71
N THR A 138 0.31 3.95 -10.71
CA THR A 138 1.76 4.12 -10.85
C THR A 138 2.12 4.69 -12.22
N HIS A 139 1.55 4.12 -13.30
CA HIS A 139 1.78 4.61 -14.65
C HIS A 139 1.26 6.04 -14.81
N ASP A 140 0.04 6.32 -14.37
CA ASP A 140 -0.60 7.64 -14.50
C ASP A 140 0.22 8.74 -13.83
N ILE A 141 0.73 8.49 -12.62
CA ILE A 141 1.57 9.46 -11.91
C ILE A 141 2.89 9.67 -12.65
N LEU A 142 3.56 8.60 -13.09
CA LEU A 142 4.83 8.72 -13.80
C LEU A 142 4.63 9.47 -15.13
N PHE A 143 3.62 9.10 -15.91
CA PHE A 143 3.31 9.77 -17.17
C PHE A 143 2.94 11.23 -16.96
N HIS A 144 2.11 11.55 -15.97
CA HIS A 144 1.72 12.93 -15.69
C HIS A 144 2.92 13.83 -15.37
N TRP A 145 3.92 13.32 -14.63
CA TRP A 145 5.12 14.09 -14.31
C TRP A 145 6.14 14.16 -15.44
N LEU A 146 6.11 13.21 -16.38
CA LEU A 146 7.02 13.15 -17.52
C LEU A 146 6.43 13.77 -18.80
N SER A 147 5.11 13.93 -18.88
CA SER A 147 4.46 14.69 -19.93
C SER A 147 4.67 16.17 -19.66
N VAL A 148 5.52 16.79 -20.48
CA VAL A 148 5.71 18.24 -20.56
C VAL A 148 5.06 18.76 -21.82
#